data_AF-A0A0K8PGC6-F1
#
_entry.id   AF-A0A0K8PGC6-F1
#
_cell.length_a   1.000
_cell.length_b   1.000
_cell.length_c   1.000
_cell.angle_alpha   90.00
_cell.angle_beta   90.00
_cell.angle_gamma   90.00
#
_symmetry.space_group_name_H-M   'P 1'
#
loop_
_entity.id
_entity.type
_entity.pdbx_description
1 polymer ?
#
loop_
_entity_poly.entity_id
_entity_poly.type
_entity_poly.pdbx_seq_one_letter_code
_entity_poly.pdbx_strand_id
1 'polypeptide(L)'
;MSLIDHIPGLKGTGSHRAADRIAELEGLVGQLREENVKLLTRQAAADDFFMIQDQYATDLEAELAQEKRAHAATKADLEVRTRWVADLEGRLADAERRLDIRRLAETAAERTQEMPGITPVVPLHQSPQAKTN
;
A
#
# COMPACT_ATOMS: atom_id res chain seq x y z
N MET A 1 13.54 35.27 94.94
CA MET A 1 14.06 34.38 93.88
C MET A 1 12.88 33.83 93.11
N SER A 2 12.89 33.93 91.78
CA SER A 2 11.76 33.55 90.92
C SER A 2 11.90 32.10 90.47
N LEU A 3 10.78 31.40 90.31
CA LEU A 3 10.67 29.99 89.90
C LEU A 3 11.40 29.67 88.58
N ILE A 4 11.69 30.70 87.78
CA ILE A 4 12.37 30.64 86.48
C ILE A 4 13.88 30.36 86.63
N ASP A 5 14.45 30.58 87.82
CA ASP A 5 15.87 30.34 88.11
C ASP A 5 16.22 28.86 88.32
N HIS A 6 15.25 27.93 88.33
CA HIS A 6 15.45 26.51 88.65
C HIS A 6 15.22 25.55 87.48
N ILE A 7 14.96 26.06 86.27
CA ILE A 7 14.85 25.21 85.07
C ILE A 7 16.11 25.41 84.23
N PRO A 8 17.06 24.45 84.25
CA PRO A 8 18.22 24.50 83.36
C PRO A 8 17.73 24.44 81.91
N GLY A 9 17.84 25.57 81.19
CA GLY A 9 17.43 25.71 79.79
C GLY A 9 16.56 26.94 79.47
N LEU A 10 16.01 27.62 80.48
CA LEU A 10 15.13 28.79 80.30
C LEU A 10 15.84 30.15 80.39
N LYS A 11 17.15 30.18 80.62
CA LYS A 11 17.97 31.40 80.51
C LYS A 11 18.51 31.52 79.09
N GLY A 12 17.77 32.28 78.28
CA GLY A 12 18.22 32.97 77.05
C GLY A 12 18.97 32.13 76.02
N THR A 13 18.28 31.69 74.96
CA THR A 13 18.86 31.28 73.64
C THR A 13 17.83 30.62 72.70
N GLY A 14 16.67 30.19 73.21
CA GLY A 14 15.67 29.45 72.42
C GLY A 14 15.04 30.24 71.26
N SER A 15 14.87 31.56 71.40
CA SER A 15 14.30 32.41 70.34
C SER A 15 15.21 32.47 69.10
N HIS A 16 16.53 32.62 69.29
CA HIS A 16 17.48 32.63 68.18
C HIS A 16 17.56 31.27 67.49
N ARG A 17 17.60 30.16 68.25
CA ARG A 17 17.55 28.81 67.65
C ARG A 17 16.25 28.54 66.89
N ALA A 18 15.11 29.03 67.39
CA ALA A 18 13.83 28.90 66.69
C ALA A 18 13.82 29.73 65.39
N ALA A 19 14.35 30.96 65.42
CA ALA A 19 14.49 31.79 64.23
C ALA A 19 15.44 31.16 63.20
N ASP A 20 16.57 30.61 63.63
CA ASP A 20 17.52 29.90 62.77
C ASP A 20 16.87 28.67 62.12
N ARG A 21 16.08 27.91 62.89
CA ARG A 21 15.31 26.76 62.40
C ARG A 21 14.24 27.17 61.39
N ILE A 22 13.56 28.29 61.62
CA ILE A 22 12.55 28.83 60.70
C ILE A 22 13.22 29.24 59.39
N ALA A 23 14.35 29.95 59.45
CA ALA A 23 15.10 30.35 58.25
C ALA A 23 15.60 29.13 57.44
N GLU A 24 16.06 28.07 58.12
CA GLU A 24 16.45 26.81 57.48
C GLU A 24 15.26 26.14 56.77
N LEU A 25 14.10 26.06 57.45
CA LEU A 25 12.88 25.48 56.87
C LEU A 25 12.35 26.30 55.69
N GLU A 26 12.40 27.63 55.77
CA GLU A 26 12.04 28.51 54.66
C GLU A 26 12.97 28.31 53.46
N GLY A 27 14.26 28.13 53.69
CA GLY A 27 15.23 27.76 52.66
C GLY A 27 14.91 26.42 51.99
N LEU A 28 14.62 25.38 52.79
CA LEU A 28 14.23 24.07 52.28
C LEU A 28 12.92 24.10 51.50
N VAL A 29 11.92 24.84 51.97
CA VAL A 29 10.65 25.04 51.24
C VAL A 29 10.89 25.77 49.93
N GLY A 30 11.79 26.75 49.90
CA GLY A 30 12.21 27.42 48.67
C GLY A 30 12.80 26.44 47.65
N GLN A 31 13.74 25.60 48.08
CA GLN A 31 14.36 24.57 47.23
C GLN A 31 13.34 23.56 46.70
N LEU A 32 12.45 23.06 47.56
CA LEU A 32 11.39 22.12 47.16
C LEU A 32 10.40 22.73 46.17
N ARG A 33 10.12 24.04 46.28
CA ARG A 33 9.28 24.74 45.32
C ARG A 33 9.96 24.85 43.96
N GLU A 34 11.24 25.20 43.93
CA GLU A 34 12.01 25.25 42.68
C GLU A 34 12.12 23.88 42.02
N GLU A 35 12.34 22.81 42.79
CA GLU A 35 12.36 21.45 42.26
C GLU A 35 11.01 21.02 41.70
N ASN A 36 9.91 21.32 42.42
CA ASN A 36 8.57 21.05 41.92
C ASN A 36 8.28 21.78 40.60
N VAL A 37 8.68 23.05 40.47
CA VAL A 37 8.53 23.79 39.21
C VAL A 37 9.29 23.08 38.08
N LYS A 38 10.54 22.67 38.31
CA LYS A 38 11.34 21.94 37.30
C LYS A 38 10.69 20.62 36.91
N LEU A 39 10.14 19.86 37.87
CA LEU A 39 9.47 18.60 37.61
C LEU A 39 8.18 18.79 36.81
N LEU A 40 7.35 19.78 37.18
CA LEU A 40 6.12 20.10 36.45
C LEU A 40 6.41 20.57 35.02
N THR A 41 7.45 21.38 34.80
CA THR A 41 7.86 21.78 33.45
C THR A 41 8.31 20.59 32.62
N ARG A 42 9.08 19.65 33.22
CA ARG A 42 9.49 18.42 32.52
C ARG A 42 8.30 17.51 32.20
N GLN A 43 7.34 17.41 33.11
CA GLN A 43 6.14 16.64 32.89
C GLN A 43 5.31 17.22 31.75
N ALA A 44 5.06 18.54 31.75
CA ALA A 44 4.35 19.20 30.66
C ALA A 44 5.03 18.96 29.30
N ALA A 45 6.36 19.07 29.24
CA ALA A 45 7.10 18.79 28.01
C ALA A 45 7.02 17.32 27.56
N ALA A 46 6.95 16.38 28.51
CA ALA A 46 6.77 14.96 28.20
C ALA A 46 5.34 14.69 27.69
N ASP A 47 4.33 15.28 28.31
CA ASP A 47 2.93 15.16 27.90
C ASP A 47 2.74 15.72 26.47
N ASP A 48 3.33 16.88 26.18
CA ASP A 48 3.34 17.48 24.83
C ASP A 48 4.02 16.55 23.81
N PHE A 49 5.16 15.95 24.18
CA PHE A 49 5.87 15.01 23.32
C PHE A 49 5.03 13.77 23.00
N PHE A 50 4.38 13.17 24.00
CA PHE A 50 3.54 12.00 23.79
C PHE A 50 2.29 12.34 22.97
N MET A 51 1.69 13.52 23.16
CA MET A 51 0.57 13.97 22.34
C MET A 51 0.96 14.11 20.87
N ILE A 52 2.14 14.68 20.58
CA ILE A 52 2.66 14.77 19.21
C ILE A 52 2.93 13.37 18.63
N GLN A 53 3.49 12.47 19.44
CA GLN A 53 3.80 11.11 18.99
C GLN A 53 2.54 10.29 18.69
N ASP A 54 1.49 10.43 19.52
CA ASP A 54 0.20 9.77 19.33
C ASP A 54 -0.51 10.27 18.07
N GLN A 55 -0.49 11.58 17.83
CA GLN A 55 -1.01 12.17 16.60
C GLN A 55 -0.24 11.65 15.38
N TYR A 56 1.09 11.62 15.45
CA TYR A 56 1.93 11.12 14.36
C TYR A 56 1.65 9.64 14.05
N ALA A 57 1.45 8.81 15.08
CA ALA A 57 1.08 7.41 14.89
C ALA A 57 -0.29 7.27 14.21
N THR A 58 -1.27 8.07 14.64
CA THR A 58 -2.62 8.11 14.05
C THR A 58 -2.57 8.50 12.57
N ASP A 59 -1.80 9.52 12.23
CA ASP A 59 -1.65 9.99 10.84
C ASP A 59 -1.00 8.91 9.96
N LEU A 60 0.05 8.24 10.47
CA LEU A 60 0.71 7.11 9.79
C LEU A 60 -0.24 5.93 9.56
N GLU A 61 -1.08 5.60 10.53
CA GLU A 61 -2.07 4.54 10.38
C GLU A 61 -3.10 4.88 9.30
N ALA A 62 -3.52 6.15 9.24
CA ALA A 62 -4.44 6.64 8.22
C ALA A 62 -3.80 6.58 6.81
N GLU A 63 -2.56 7.04 6.66
CA GLU A 63 -1.79 6.96 5.41
C GLU A 63 -1.61 5.51 4.96
N LEU A 64 -1.22 4.60 5.86
CA LEU A 64 -1.08 3.18 5.55
C LEU A 64 -2.41 2.56 5.10
N ALA A 65 -3.51 2.92 5.74
CA ALA A 65 -4.83 2.45 5.35
C ALA A 65 -5.22 2.97 3.95
N GLN A 66 -4.91 4.22 3.63
CA GLN A 66 -5.14 4.79 2.31
C GLN A 66 -4.29 4.09 1.25
N GLU A 67 -3.01 3.87 1.51
CA GLU A 67 -2.09 3.21 0.59
C GLU A 67 -2.50 1.76 0.31
N LYS A 68 -2.93 1.03 1.34
CA LYS A 68 -3.50 -0.32 1.19
C LYS A 68 -4.73 -0.34 0.28
N ARG A 69 -5.62 0.65 0.41
CA ARG A 69 -6.80 0.77 -0.46
C ARG A 69 -6.39 1.09 -1.90
N ALA A 70 -5.47 2.02 -2.10
CA ALA A 70 -4.95 2.38 -3.42
C ALA A 70 -4.29 1.17 -4.10
N HIS A 71 -3.43 0.45 -3.38
CA HIS A 71 -2.77 -0.75 -3.87
C HIS A 71 -3.75 -1.88 -4.21
N ALA A 72 -4.81 -2.06 -3.41
CA ALA A 72 -5.85 -3.04 -3.71
C ALA A 72 -6.60 -2.69 -5.00
N ALA A 73 -6.92 -1.40 -5.20
CA ALA A 73 -7.60 -0.92 -6.40
C ALA A 73 -6.72 -1.07 -7.65
N THR A 74 -5.44 -0.70 -7.58
CA THR A 74 -4.49 -0.82 -8.70
C THR A 74 -4.25 -2.28 -9.05
N LYS A 75 -4.15 -3.17 -8.05
CA LYS A 75 -4.04 -4.61 -8.28
C LYS A 75 -5.27 -5.17 -9.00
N ALA A 76 -6.47 -4.79 -8.58
CA ALA A 76 -7.71 -5.22 -9.23
C ALA A 76 -7.80 -4.72 -10.68
N ASP A 77 -7.45 -3.45 -10.94
CA ASP A 77 -7.41 -2.89 -12.30
C ASP A 77 -6.39 -3.63 -13.17
N LEU A 78 -5.20 -3.92 -12.63
CA LEU A 78 -4.17 -4.69 -13.33
C LEU A 78 -4.67 -6.09 -13.71
N GLU A 79 -5.32 -6.81 -12.78
CA GLU A 79 -5.87 -8.14 -13.06
C GLU A 79 -6.91 -8.11 -14.18
N VAL A 80 -7.78 -7.09 -14.21
CA VAL A 80 -8.77 -6.90 -15.28
C VAL A 80 -8.07 -6.63 -16.61
N ARG A 81 -7.09 -5.73 -16.63
CA ARG A 81 -6.32 -5.41 -17.84
C ARG A 81 -5.55 -6.60 -18.35
N THR A 82 -4.93 -7.40 -17.48
CA THR A 82 -4.21 -8.61 -17.88
C THR A 82 -5.14 -9.62 -18.55
N ARG A 83 -6.34 -9.84 -18.00
CA ARG A 83 -7.33 -10.71 -18.65
C ARG A 83 -7.77 -10.16 -20.01
N TRP A 84 -7.97 -8.84 -20.09
CA TRP A 84 -8.36 -8.20 -21.35
C TRP A 84 -7.27 -8.32 -22.42
N VAL A 85 -6.00 -8.13 -22.06
CA VAL A 85 -4.86 -8.33 -22.97
C VAL A 85 -4.82 -9.77 -23.47
N ALA A 86 -4.98 -10.76 -22.58
CA ALA A 86 -4.99 -12.17 -22.97
C ALA A 86 -6.15 -12.51 -23.93
N ASP A 87 -7.34 -11.93 -23.74
CA ASP A 87 -8.46 -12.08 -24.68
C ASP A 87 -8.13 -11.48 -26.06
N LEU A 88 -7.54 -10.29 -26.08
CA LEU A 88 -7.13 -9.63 -27.32
C LEU A 88 -6.05 -10.42 -28.06
N GLU A 89 -5.07 -10.97 -27.36
CA GLU A 89 -4.03 -11.85 -27.92
C GLU A 89 -4.65 -13.11 -28.53
N GLY A 90 -5.60 -13.74 -27.85
CA GLY A 90 -6.34 -14.90 -28.37
C GLY A 90 -7.12 -14.56 -29.65
N ARG A 91 -7.84 -13.43 -29.65
CA ARG A 91 -8.59 -12.95 -30.82
C ARG A 91 -7.70 -12.60 -32.00
N LEU A 92 -6.51 -12.05 -31.75
CA LEU A 92 -5.51 -11.77 -32.77
C LEU A 92 -5.00 -13.07 -33.41
N ALA A 93 -4.59 -14.04 -32.59
CA ALA A 93 -4.14 -15.35 -33.08
C ALA A 93 -5.23 -16.07 -33.89
N ASP A 94 -6.50 -15.97 -33.47
CA ASP A 94 -7.63 -16.51 -34.23
C ASP A 94 -7.82 -15.82 -35.59
N ALA A 95 -7.67 -14.49 -35.63
CA ALA A 95 -7.78 -13.72 -36.87
C ALA A 95 -6.64 -14.07 -37.84
N GLU A 96 -5.41 -14.19 -37.34
CA GLU A 96 -4.24 -14.61 -38.12
C GLU A 96 -4.45 -16.00 -38.73
N ARG A 97 -4.89 -16.99 -37.92
CA ARG A 97 -5.21 -18.33 -38.43
C ARG A 97 -6.27 -18.33 -39.52
N ARG A 98 -7.33 -17.51 -39.39
CA ARG A 98 -8.38 -17.39 -40.41
C ARG A 98 -7.85 -16.76 -41.70
N LEU A 99 -6.98 -15.76 -41.60
CA LEU A 99 -6.34 -15.14 -42.76
C LEU A 99 -5.43 -16.13 -43.51
N ASP A 100 -4.66 -16.93 -42.77
CA ASP A 100 -3.79 -17.94 -43.38
C ASP A 100 -4.58 -19.03 -44.11
N ILE A 101 -5.67 -19.53 -43.50
CA ILE A 101 -6.59 -20.48 -44.16
C ILE A 101 -7.17 -19.87 -45.44
N ARG A 102 -7.60 -18.61 -45.39
CA ARG A 102 -8.15 -17.91 -46.55
C ARG A 102 -7.12 -17.79 -47.67
N ARG A 103 -5.88 -17.40 -47.36
CA ARG A 103 -4.78 -17.33 -48.33
C ARG A 103 -4.50 -18.68 -48.98
N LEU A 104 -4.48 -19.76 -48.20
CA LEU A 104 -4.32 -21.13 -48.71
C LEU A 104 -5.46 -21.54 -49.64
N ALA A 105 -6.69 -21.19 -49.29
CA ALA A 105 -7.85 -21.45 -50.14
C ALA A 105 -7.80 -20.67 -51.46
N GLU A 106 -7.39 -19.40 -51.41
CA GLU A 106 -7.20 -18.55 -52.59
C GLU A 106 -6.10 -19.13 -53.50
N THR A 107 -4.93 -19.51 -52.95
CA THR A 107 -3.87 -20.15 -53.75
C THR A 107 -4.26 -21.52 -54.32
N ALA A 108 -5.06 -22.31 -53.59
CA ALA A 108 -5.58 -23.57 -54.10
C ALA A 108 -6.58 -23.35 -55.26
N ALA A 109 -7.45 -22.35 -55.13
CA ALA A 109 -8.41 -21.99 -56.18
C ALA A 109 -7.69 -21.52 -57.46
N GLU A 110 -6.68 -20.67 -57.34
CA GLU A 110 -5.82 -20.24 -58.46
C GLU A 110 -5.20 -21.45 -59.18
N ARG A 111 -4.59 -22.39 -58.44
CA ARG A 111 -4.00 -23.61 -59.02
C ARG A 111 -5.02 -24.49 -59.76
N THR A 112 -6.25 -24.57 -59.27
CA THR A 112 -7.31 -25.36 -59.94
C THR A 112 -7.83 -24.69 -61.21
N GLN A 113 -7.77 -23.35 -61.31
CA GLN A 113 -8.14 -22.62 -62.53
C GLN A 113 -7.08 -22.73 -63.62
N GLU A 114 -5.81 -22.91 -63.26
CA GLU A 114 -4.70 -23.07 -64.21
C GLU A 114 -4.60 -24.46 -64.85
N MET A 115 -5.39 -25.46 -64.42
CA MET A 115 -5.45 -26.76 -65.09
C MET A 115 -6.27 -26.67 -66.38
N PRO A 116 -5.66 -26.75 -67.59
CA PRO A 116 -6.43 -26.81 -68.82
C PRO A 116 -7.25 -28.09 -68.84
N GLY A 117 -8.56 -27.96 -69.08
CA GLY A 117 -9.46 -29.10 -69.23
C GLY A 117 -8.95 -30.03 -70.33
N ILE A 118 -8.43 -31.19 -69.95
CA ILE A 118 -8.20 -32.30 -70.87
C ILE A 118 -9.60 -32.80 -71.24
N THR A 119 -10.13 -32.34 -72.37
CA THR A 119 -11.30 -32.96 -72.99
C THR A 119 -10.95 -34.39 -73.36
N PRO A 120 -11.66 -35.41 -72.82
CA PRO A 120 -11.46 -36.77 -73.30
C PRO A 120 -12.00 -36.85 -74.73
N VAL A 121 -11.10 -36.96 -75.71
CA VAL A 121 -11.47 -37.33 -77.09
C VAL A 121 -11.94 -38.78 -77.05
N VAL A 122 -13.26 -38.97 -76.99
CA VAL A 122 -13.88 -40.28 -77.18
C VAL A 122 -13.77 -40.64 -78.67
N PRO A 123 -13.11 -41.74 -79.06
CA PRO A 123 -13.10 -42.18 -80.45
C PRO A 123 -14.52 -42.63 -80.84
N LEU A 124 -15.13 -42.00 -81.84
CA LEU A 124 -16.37 -42.47 -82.44
C LEU A 124 -16.13 -43.86 -83.07
N HIS A 125 -16.68 -44.90 -82.46
CA HIS A 125 -16.77 -46.22 -83.07
C HIS A 125 -17.60 -46.11 -84.36
N GLN A 126 -16.95 -46.29 -85.52
CA GLN A 126 -17.65 -46.46 -86.79
C GLN A 126 -18.37 -47.81 -86.76
N SER A 127 -19.70 -47.77 -86.89
CA SER A 127 -20.52 -48.97 -87.07
C SER A 127 -20.39 -49.48 -88.52
N PRO A 128 -20.22 -50.79 -88.76
CA PRO A 128 -20.09 -51.32 -90.11
C PRO A 128 -21.45 -51.28 -90.83
N GLN A 129 -21.49 -50.62 -91.99
CA GLN A 129 -22.65 -50.62 -92.87
C GLN A 129 -22.89 -52.05 -93.40
N ALA A 130 -24.09 -52.57 -93.15
CA ALA A 130 -24.58 -53.81 -93.72
C ALA A 130 -24.76 -53.64 -95.24
N LYS A 131 -24.14 -54.53 -96.03
CA LYS A 131 -24.41 -54.67 -97.46
C LYS A 131 -25.70 -55.46 -97.64
N THR A 132 -26.66 -54.89 -98.36
CA THR A 132 -27.77 -55.63 -98.98
C THR A 132 -27.50 -55.81 -100.46
N ASN A 133 -27.79 -57.03 -100.93
CA ASN A 133 -27.53 -57.65 -102.23
C ASN A 133 -27.61 -56.77 -103.49
#